data_AF-A0A0F7KFD1-F1
#
_entry.id   AF-A0A0F7KFD1-F1
#
_cell.length_a   1.000
_cell.length_b   1.000
_cell.length_c   1.000
_cell.angle_alpha   90.00
_cell.angle_beta   90.00
_cell.angle_gamma   90.00
#
_symmetry.space_group_name_H-M   'P 1'
#
loop_
_entity.id
_entity.type
_entity.pdbx_description
1 polymer ?
#
loop_
_entity_poly.entity_id
_entity_poly.type
_entity_poly.pdbx_seq_one_letter_code
_entity_poly.pdbx_strand_id
1 'polypeptide(L)' 'MSAIIYGPQGCGKTRNAEKLAKHLGLSNIIDDWMPDQELPEGTLALTSVPGIKGALDFCEVFEEVFNL' A
#
# COMPACT_ATOMS: atom_id res chain seq x y z
N MET A 1 -12.65 -4.85 4.36
CA MET A 1 -11.40 -4.23 4.89
C MET A 1 -10.62 -3.59 3.74
N SER A 2 -9.87 -2.51 4.00
CA SER A 2 -8.93 -1.88 3.06
C SER A 2 -7.64 -1.50 3.79
N ALA A 3 -6.56 -1.24 3.05
CA ALA A 3 -5.26 -0.88 3.62
C ALA A 3 -4.59 0.25 2.82
N ILE A 4 -3.79 1.05 3.52
CA ILE A 4 -2.92 2.06 2.91
C ILE A 4 -1.48 1.64 3.20
N ILE A 5 -0.65 1.57 2.16
CA ILE A 5 0.80 1.41 2.29
C ILE A 5 1.47 2.73 1.92
N TYR A 6 2.28 3.25 2.82
CA TYR A 6 3.11 4.41 2.59
C TYR A 6 4.56 3.98 2.25
N GLY A 7 5.18 4.69 1.33
CA GLY A 7 6.63 4.66 1.15
C GLY A 7 7.11 5.80 0.26
N PRO A 8 8.38 6.23 0.36
CA PRO A 8 8.93 7.29 -0.50
C PRO A 8 8.74 7.01 -1.99
N GLN A 9 8.78 8.05 -2.82
CA GLN A 9 8.78 7.88 -4.27
C GLN A 9 10.00 7.05 -4.70
N GLY A 10 9.81 6.13 -5.65
CA GLY A 10 10.88 5.26 -6.15
C GLY A 10 11.25 4.07 -5.26
N CYS A 11 10.59 3.84 -4.11
CA CYS A 11 10.89 2.71 -3.23
C CYS A 11 10.45 1.34 -3.79
N GLY A 12 9.71 1.31 -4.90
CA GLY A 12 9.26 0.08 -5.55
C GLY A 12 7.85 -0.38 -5.15
N LYS A 13 7.07 0.42 -4.41
CA LYS A 13 5.68 0.10 -4.04
C LYS A 13 4.78 -0.23 -5.25
N THR A 14 4.78 0.61 -6.29
CA THR A 14 4.03 0.36 -7.55
C THR A 14 4.42 -0.96 -8.22
N ARG A 15 5.73 -1.24 -8.29
CA ARG A 15 6.26 -2.47 -8.92
C ARG A 15 5.78 -3.74 -8.20
N ASN A 16 5.52 -3.65 -6.90
CA ASN A 16 5.14 -4.79 -6.07
C ASN A 16 3.64 -4.79 -5.69
N ALA A 17 2.86 -3.84 -6.18
CA ALA A 17 1.47 -3.59 -5.77
C ALA A 17 0.60 -4.86 -5.77
N GLU A 18 0.66 -5.64 -6.84
CA GLU A 18 -0.09 -6.90 -6.98
C GLU A 18 0.26 -7.94 -5.91
N LYS A 19 1.55 -8.07 -5.58
CA LYS A 19 2.01 -9.01 -4.55
C LYS A 19 1.58 -8.55 -3.16
N LEU A 20 1.70 -7.25 -2.89
CA LEU A 20 1.25 -6.63 -1.64
C LEU A 20 -0.26 -6.82 -1.46
N ALA A 21 -1.05 -6.51 -2.50
CA ALA A 21 -2.51 -6.65 -2.46
C ALA A 21 -2.92 -8.11 -2.22
N LYS A 22 -2.29 -9.05 -2.94
CA LYS A 22 -2.52 -10.48 -2.75
C LYS A 22 -2.21 -10.95 -1.33
N HIS A 23 -1.07 -10.51 -0.76
CA HIS A 23 -0.70 -10.86 0.62
C HIS A 23 -1.73 -10.36 1.64
N LEU A 24 -2.23 -9.14 1.44
CA LEU A 24 -3.24 -8.52 2.29
C LEU A 24 -4.68 -9.00 2.01
N GLY A 25 -4.89 -9.87 1.02
CA GLY A 25 -6.21 -10.36 0.63
C GLY A 25 -7.11 -9.30 -0.02
N LEU A 26 -6.51 -8.32 -0.70
CA LEU A 26 -7.19 -7.19 -1.35
C LEU A 26 -7.21 -7.40 -2.86
N SER A 27 -8.30 -7.00 -3.52
CA SER A 27 -8.51 -7.22 -4.96
C SER A 27 -8.39 -5.96 -5.80
N ASN A 28 -8.48 -4.78 -5.17
CA ASN A 28 -8.39 -3.50 -5.85
C ASN A 28 -7.09 -2.80 -5.46
N ILE A 29 -6.51 -2.04 -6.39
CA ILE A 29 -5.30 -1.25 -6.17
C ILE A 29 -5.56 0.17 -6.65
N ILE A 30 -5.24 1.14 -5.79
CA ILE A 30 -5.12 2.56 -6.17
C ILE A 30 -3.67 2.95 -5.94
N ASP A 31 -2.96 3.26 -7.02
CA ASP A 31 -1.62 3.84 -6.93
C ASP A 31 -1.71 5.38 -6.91
N ASP A 32 -0.75 6.00 -6.24
CA ASP A 32 -0.69 7.44 -5.99
C ASP A 32 -1.94 8.00 -5.26
N TRP A 33 -2.45 7.23 -4.30
CA TRP A 33 -3.58 7.63 -3.47
C TRP A 33 -3.26 8.85 -2.60
N MET A 34 -4.20 9.79 -2.54
CA MET A 34 -4.13 11.01 -1.73
C MET A 34 -5.20 11.00 -0.61
N PRO A 35 -4.96 11.66 0.55
CA PRO A 35 -5.84 11.57 1.72
C PRO A 35 -7.28 12.08 1.55
N ASP A 36 -7.53 12.86 0.52
CA ASP A 36 -8.83 13.39 0.13
C ASP A 36 -9.58 12.50 -0.87
N GLN A 37 -8.94 11.45 -1.39
CA GLN A 37 -9.55 10.48 -2.28
C GLN A 37 -10.31 9.41 -1.49
N GLU A 38 -11.39 8.91 -2.09
CA GLU A 38 -12.12 7.78 -1.54
C GLU A 38 -11.22 6.53 -1.46
N LEU A 39 -11.40 5.73 -0.40
CA LEU A 39 -10.78 4.42 -0.25
C LEU A 39 -11.87 3.34 -0.21
N PRO A 40 -12.27 2.78 -1.36
CA PRO A 40 -13.29 1.74 -1.41
C PRO A 40 -12.88 0.50 -0.62
N GLU A 41 -13.86 -0.30 -0.20
CA GLU A 41 -13.60 -1.58 0.45
C GLU A 41 -12.81 -2.54 -0.45
N GLY A 42 -11.93 -3.37 0.13
CA GLY A 42 -11.14 -4.36 -0.59
C GLY A 42 -9.97 -3.77 -1.38
N THR A 43 -9.55 -2.56 -1.03
CA THR A 43 -8.56 -1.78 -1.79
C THR A 43 -7.24 -1.64 -1.04
N LEU A 44 -6.15 -1.90 -1.74
CA LEU A 44 -4.81 -1.46 -1.39
C LEU A 44 -4.56 -0.07 -2.01
N ALA A 45 -4.43 0.95 -1.17
CA ALA A 45 -3.94 2.27 -1.58
C ALA A 45 -2.43 2.36 -1.38
N LEU A 46 -1.71 2.82 -2.39
CA LEU A 46 -0.30 3.16 -2.31
C LEU A 46 -0.14 4.67 -2.29
N THR A 47 0.65 5.20 -1.35
CA THR A 47 0.87 6.64 -1.25
C THR A 47 2.32 7.00 -0.96
N SER A 48 2.71 8.20 -1.38
CA SER A 48 3.97 8.84 -0.98
C SER A 48 3.78 9.94 0.07
N VAL A 49 2.54 10.16 0.51
CA VAL A 49 2.23 11.15 1.55
C VAL A 49 2.56 10.56 2.93
N PRO A 50 3.50 11.16 3.69
CA PRO A 50 3.84 10.67 5.02
C PRO A 50 2.77 11.02 6.05
N GLY A 51 2.81 10.35 7.21
CA GLY A 51 1.98 10.72 8.38
C GLY A 51 0.52 10.30 8.29
N ILE A 52 0.16 9.42 7.36
CA ILE A 52 -1.19 8.85 7.28
C ILE A 52 -1.41 7.90 8.46
N LYS A 53 -2.36 8.25 9.31
CA LYS A 53 -2.69 7.45 10.50
C LYS A 53 -3.15 6.05 10.06
N GLY A 54 -2.47 5.03 10.56
CA GLY A 54 -2.80 3.62 10.27
C GLY A 54 -2.30 3.12 8.92
N ALA A 55 -1.53 3.92 8.17
CA ALA A 55 -0.82 3.40 7.00
C ALA A 55 0.30 2.44 7.46
N LEU A 56 0.47 1.37 6.69
CA LEU A 56 1.54 0.40 6.84
C LEU A 56 2.81 0.94 6.17
N ASP A 57 3.98 0.69 6.77
CA ASP A 57 5.25 1.03 6.16
C ASP A 57 5.60 0.03 5.04
N PHE A 58 5.96 0.54 3.86
CA PHE A 58 6.27 -0.31 2.72
C PHE A 58 7.44 -1.26 3.00
N CYS A 59 8.49 -0.84 3.71
CA CYS A 59 9.64 -1.70 3.97
C CYS A 59 9.25 -2.87 4.87
N GLU A 60 8.47 -2.62 5.92
CA GLU A 60 8.00 -3.67 6.84
C GLU A 60 7.12 -4.70 6.10
N VAL A 61 6.15 -4.23 5.31
CA VAL A 61 5.27 -5.13 4.53
C VAL A 61 6.08 -5.87 3.46
N PHE A 62 7.08 -5.22 2.85
CA PHE A 62 7.92 -5.84 1.84
C PHE A 62 8.79 -6.96 2.43
N GLU A 63 9.41 -6.76 3.59
CA GLU A 63 10.17 -7.81 4.27
C GLU A 63 9.27 -9.03 4.58
N GLU A 64 8.07 -8.79 5.09
CA GLU A 64 7.08 -9.84 5.38
C GLU A 64 6.68 -10.62 4.11
N VAL A 65 6.32 -9.92 3.03
CA VAL A 65 5.84 -10.55 1.78
C VAL A 65 6.93 -11.38 1.10
N PHE A 66 8.18 -10.93 1.20
CA PHE A 66 9.30 -11.54 0.48
C PHE A 66 10.17 -12.44 1.35
N ASN A 67 9.85 -12.60 2.63
CA ASN A 67 10.65 -13.34 3.63
C ASN A 67 12.12 -12.89 3.65
N LEU A 68 12.33 -11.57 3.64
CA LEU A 68 13.65 -10.94 3.64
C LEU A 68 14.06 -10.47 5.04
#